data_AF-A0A8C7QJL0-F1
#
_entry.id   AF-A0A8C7QJL0-F1
#
_cell.length_a   1.000
_cell.length_b   1.000
_cell.length_c   1.000
_cell.angle_alpha   90.00
_cell.angle_beta   90.00
_cell.angle_gamma   90.00
#
_symmetry.space_group_name_H-M   'P 1'
#
loop_
_entity.id
_entity.type
_entity.pdbx_description
1 polymer ?
#
loop_
_entity_poly.entity_id
_entity_poly.type
_entity_poly.pdbx_seq_one_letter_code
_entity_poly.pdbx_strand_id
1 'polypeptide(L)'
;MADAEKKVPAVPESLLKRRKAFATMKAMRIKKMLAEKKTRKVTRHLIYKRAEKYHKEYREMYRREIRMGRTARKPANNFLWPFKLSTPRGGMNKKTTHFVEGGDAGNREDQINRLVRRMN
;
A
#
# COMPACT_ATOMS: atom_id res chain seq x y z
N MET A 1 73.05 -30.42 3.49
CA MET A 1 72.81 -29.74 4.78
C MET A 1 71.35 -29.97 5.12
N ALA A 2 71.09 -30.66 6.24
CA ALA A 2 69.76 -31.13 6.60
C ALA A 2 68.92 -29.98 7.19
N ASP A 3 67.77 -29.71 6.58
CA ASP A 3 66.75 -28.82 7.13
C ASP A 3 66.23 -29.40 8.45
N ALA A 4 66.60 -28.74 9.55
CA ALA A 4 66.11 -29.07 10.88
C ALA A 4 64.61 -28.74 10.96
N GLU A 5 63.78 -29.78 10.99
CA GLU A 5 62.35 -29.70 11.18
C GLU A 5 62.05 -29.02 12.53
N LYS A 6 61.64 -27.74 12.49
CA LYS A 6 61.30 -26.95 13.67
C LYS A 6 60.08 -27.55 14.37
N LYS A 7 60.30 -28.32 15.45
CA LYS A 7 59.24 -28.77 16.38
C LYS A 7 58.59 -27.56 17.03
N VAL A 8 57.38 -27.23 16.57
CA VAL A 8 56.50 -26.21 17.16
C VAL A 8 56.06 -26.67 18.55
N PRO A 9 56.01 -25.79 19.57
CA PRO A 9 55.61 -26.20 20.92
C PRO A 9 54.22 -26.82 20.94
N ALA A 10 54.08 -27.94 21.65
CA ALA A 10 52.82 -28.63 21.81
C ALA A 10 51.78 -27.69 22.45
N VAL A 11 50.66 -27.49 21.75
CA VAL A 11 49.58 -26.61 22.21
C VAL A 11 49.00 -27.16 23.52
N PRO A 12 48.83 -26.33 24.56
CA PRO A 12 48.26 -26.77 25.83
C PRO A 12 46.86 -27.39 25.66
N GLU A 13 46.59 -28.51 26.32
CA GLU A 13 45.33 -29.25 26.20
C GLU A 13 44.09 -28.41 26.59
N SER A 14 44.23 -27.53 27.58
CA SER A 14 43.17 -26.59 28.00
C SER A 14 42.70 -25.69 26.86
N LEU A 15 43.63 -25.28 26.00
CA LEU A 15 43.38 -24.41 24.86
C LEU A 15 42.67 -25.18 23.73
N LEU A 16 43.03 -26.45 23.53
CA LEU A 16 42.34 -27.34 22.59
C LEU A 16 40.90 -27.64 23.04
N LYS A 17 40.66 -27.89 24.33
CA LYS A 17 39.31 -28.09 24.90
C LYS A 17 38.45 -26.83 24.72
N ARG A 18 38.99 -25.65 25.00
CA ARG A 18 38.30 -24.36 24.80
C ARG A 18 37.95 -24.09 23.33
N ARG A 19 38.87 -24.39 22.40
CA ARG A 19 38.63 -24.24 20.95
C ARG A 19 37.50 -25.14 20.46
N LYS A 20 37.46 -26.40 20.90
CA LYS A 20 36.37 -27.34 20.56
C LYS A 20 35.01 -26.85 21.08
N ALA A 21 34.93 -26.41 22.34
CA ALA A 21 33.71 -25.87 22.93
C ALA A 21 33.23 -24.59 22.22
N PHE A 22 34.14 -23.69 21.84
CA PHE A 22 33.77 -22.48 21.09
C PHE A 22 33.26 -22.82 19.68
N ALA A 23 33.86 -23.80 19.00
CA ALA A 23 33.42 -24.24 17.69
C ALA A 23 32.01 -24.83 17.71
N THR A 24 31.67 -25.66 18.71
CA THR A 24 30.32 -26.22 18.86
C THR A 24 29.29 -25.15 19.17
N MET A 25 29.61 -24.23 20.10
CA MET A 25 28.74 -23.10 20.44
C MET A 25 28.50 -22.18 19.24
N LYS A 26 29.54 -21.91 18.44
CA LYS A 26 29.43 -21.12 17.20
C LYS A 26 28.56 -21.82 16.16
N ALA A 27 28.74 -23.12 15.96
CA ALA A 27 27.92 -23.91 15.03
C ALA A 27 26.44 -23.92 15.45
N MET A 28 26.16 -24.12 16.74
CA MET A 28 24.81 -24.06 17.32
C MET A 28 24.16 -22.69 17.08
N ARG A 29 24.90 -21.60 17.33
CA ARG A 29 24.41 -20.22 17.13
C ARG A 29 24.10 -19.93 15.66
N ILE A 30 24.96 -20.37 14.74
CA ILE A 30 24.73 -20.21 13.30
C ILE A 30 23.49 -21.00 12.87
N LYS A 31 23.35 -22.25 13.31
CA LYS A 31 22.18 -23.09 13.01
C LYS A 31 20.88 -22.46 13.51
N LYS A 32 20.88 -21.91 14.73
CA LYS A 32 19.74 -21.17 15.30
C LYS A 32 19.39 -19.92 14.47
N MET A 33 20.38 -19.08 14.14
CA MET A 33 20.17 -17.91 13.29
C MET A 33 19.57 -18.25 11.93
N LEU A 34 20.02 -19.35 11.30
CA LEU A 34 19.49 -19.78 10.01
C LEU A 34 18.03 -20.24 10.13
N ALA A 35 17.68 -20.96 11.19
CA ALA A 35 16.30 -21.36 11.46
C ALA A 35 15.39 -20.14 11.67
N GLU A 36 15.82 -19.17 12.50
CA GLU A 36 15.08 -17.92 12.74
C GLU A 36 14.94 -17.07 11.47
N LYS A 37 15.94 -17.06 10.59
CA LYS A 37 15.87 -16.34 9.31
C LYS A 37 14.80 -16.94 8.39
N LYS A 38 14.64 -18.27 8.39
CA LYS A 38 13.60 -18.95 7.61
C LYS A 38 12.21 -18.60 8.14
N THR A 39 12.00 -18.69 9.46
CA THR A 39 10.70 -18.33 10.07
C THR A 39 10.36 -16.86 9.89
N ARG A 40 11.35 -15.95 9.97
CA ARG A 40 11.18 -14.52 9.70
C ARG A 40 10.74 -14.23 8.27
N LYS A 41 11.24 -14.97 7.28
CA LYS A 41 10.78 -14.83 5.88
C LYS A 41 9.31 -15.24 5.72
N VAL A 42 8.93 -16.37 6.31
CA VAL A 42 7.55 -16.87 6.25
C VAL A 42 6.58 -15.90 6.92
N THR A 43 6.90 -15.45 8.13
CA THR A 43 6.08 -14.49 8.88
C THR A 43 5.95 -13.15 8.15
N ARG A 44 7.05 -12.63 7.56
CA ARG A 44 6.99 -11.39 6.75
C ARG A 44 6.07 -11.53 5.54
N HIS A 45 6.15 -12.66 4.83
CA HIS A 45 5.27 -12.92 3.70
C HIS A 45 3.80 -12.99 4.12
N LEU A 46 3.51 -13.67 5.24
CA LEU A 46 2.17 -13.75 5.81
C LEU A 46 1.62 -12.37 6.18
N ILE A 47 2.41 -11.53 6.86
CA ILE A 47 2.02 -10.17 7.25
C ILE A 47 1.68 -9.34 6.02
N TYR A 48 2.52 -9.40 4.98
CA TYR A 48 2.29 -8.69 3.72
C TYR A 48 0.95 -9.10 3.07
N LYS A 49 0.69 -10.41 2.96
CA LYS A 49 -0.55 -10.91 2.37
C LYS A 49 -1.79 -10.57 3.19
N ARG A 50 -1.66 -10.53 4.52
CA ARG A 50 -2.74 -10.12 5.41
C ARG A 50 -3.06 -8.62 5.26
N ALA A 51 -2.03 -7.77 5.14
CA ALA A 51 -2.21 -6.35 4.87
C ALA A 51 -2.90 -6.08 3.52
N GLU A 52 -2.50 -6.81 2.47
CA GLU A 52 -3.13 -6.74 1.15
C GLU A 52 -4.63 -7.06 1.22
N LYS A 53 -5.01 -8.11 1.99
CA LYS A 53 -6.41 -8.48 2.21
C LYS A 53 -7.20 -7.36 2.90
N TYR A 54 -6.69 -6.81 4.00
CA TYR A 54 -7.40 -5.76 4.74
C TYR A 54 -7.60 -4.50 3.92
N HIS A 55 -6.58 -4.08 3.17
CA HIS A 55 -6.71 -2.92 2.27
C HIS A 55 -7.82 -3.15 1.22
N LYS A 56 -7.87 -4.34 0.61
CA LYS A 56 -8.92 -4.70 -0.33
C LYS A 56 -10.31 -4.66 0.31
N GLU A 57 -10.46 -5.22 1.50
CA GLU A 57 -11.72 -5.28 2.24
C GLU A 57 -12.28 -3.89 2.55
N TYR A 58 -11.45 -2.99 3.09
CA TYR A 58 -11.87 -1.61 3.37
C TYR A 58 -12.28 -0.87 2.09
N ARG A 59 -11.54 -1.07 0.99
CA ARG A 59 -11.88 -0.46 -0.30
C ARG A 59 -13.21 -0.99 -0.85
N GLU A 60 -13.48 -2.28 -0.72
CA GLU A 60 -14.74 -2.90 -1.15
C GLU A 60 -15.92 -2.44 -0.30
N MET A 61 -15.74 -2.36 1.03
CA MET A 61 -16.74 -1.85 1.97
C MET A 61 -17.19 -0.42 1.61
N TYR A 62 -16.23 0.50 1.42
CA TYR A 62 -16.53 1.88 1.03
C TYR A 62 -17.26 1.97 -0.33
N ARG A 63 -16.79 1.22 -1.33
CA ARG A 63 -17.44 1.17 -2.65
C ARG A 63 -18.84 0.59 -2.58
N ARG A 64 -19.07 -0.39 -1.69
CA ARG A 64 -20.37 -1.02 -1.47
C ARG A 64 -21.38 -0.03 -0.90
N GLU A 65 -20.97 0.77 0.09
CA GLU A 65 -21.83 1.81 0.67
C GLU A 65 -22.26 2.85 -0.38
N ILE A 66 -21.29 3.38 -1.14
CA ILE A 66 -21.58 4.29 -2.26
C ILE A 66 -22.51 3.63 -3.29
N ARG A 67 -22.26 2.36 -3.63
CA ARG A 67 -23.10 1.61 -4.57
C ARG A 67 -24.52 1.50 -4.07
N MET A 68 -24.73 1.13 -2.81
CA MET A 68 -26.07 1.05 -2.22
C MET A 68 -26.78 2.41 -2.28
N GLY A 69 -26.11 3.50 -1.91
CA GLY A 69 -26.68 4.84 -2.01
C GLY A 69 -26.99 5.28 -3.44
N ARG A 70 -26.25 4.78 -4.45
CA ARG A 70 -26.58 5.02 -5.87
C ARG A 70 -27.75 4.16 -6.33
N THR A 71 -27.78 2.88 -5.98
CA THR A 71 -28.88 1.97 -6.33
C THR A 71 -30.21 2.45 -5.75
N ALA A 72 -30.23 2.93 -4.50
CA ALA A 72 -31.43 3.48 -3.87
C ALA A 72 -31.96 4.74 -4.57
N ARG A 73 -31.07 5.61 -5.07
CA ARG A 73 -31.46 6.84 -5.80
C ARG A 73 -31.76 6.61 -7.28
N LYS A 74 -31.23 5.54 -7.87
CA LYS A 74 -31.40 5.18 -9.29
C LYS A 74 -32.86 5.13 -9.75
N PRO A 75 -33.82 4.48 -9.07
CA PRO A 75 -35.21 4.42 -9.54
C PRO A 75 -35.86 5.80 -9.60
N ALA A 76 -35.65 6.63 -8.57
CA ALA A 76 -36.16 8.00 -8.56
C ALA A 76 -35.55 8.86 -9.67
N ASN A 77 -34.23 8.75 -9.89
CA ASN A 77 -33.56 9.48 -10.97
C ASN A 77 -34.02 9.00 -12.37
N ASN A 78 -34.29 7.71 -12.53
CA ASN A 78 -34.80 7.16 -13.80
C ASN A 78 -36.26 7.52 -14.06
N PHE A 79 -37.06 7.73 -13.01
CA PHE A 79 -38.45 8.19 -13.13
C PHE A 79 -38.53 9.63 -13.65
N LEU A 80 -37.58 10.48 -13.24
CA LEU A 80 -37.52 11.87 -13.71
C LEU A 80 -37.02 11.93 -15.16
N TRP A 81 -37.73 12.67 -16.01
CA TRP A 81 -37.25 13.00 -17.34
C TRP A 81 -36.07 13.99 -17.24
N PRO A 82 -35.11 14.00 -18.18
CA PRO A 82 -34.05 15.00 -18.21
C PRO A 82 -34.59 16.43 -18.07
N PHE A 83 -33.99 17.21 -17.15
CA PHE A 83 -34.38 18.59 -16.91
C PHE A 83 -34.07 19.46 -18.15
N LYS A 84 -35.09 20.16 -18.65
CA LYS A 84 -34.93 21.16 -19.71
C LYS A 84 -34.67 22.52 -19.06
N LEU A 85 -33.39 22.84 -18.86
CA LEU A 85 -32.98 24.08 -18.22
C LEU A 85 -32.94 25.26 -19.20
N SER A 86 -33.16 26.47 -18.69
CA SER A 86 -33.03 27.70 -19.47
C SER A 86 -31.56 28.13 -19.60
N THR A 87 -31.26 29.09 -20.48
CA THR A 87 -29.92 29.66 -20.59
C THR A 87 -29.56 30.42 -19.31
N PRO A 88 -28.31 30.34 -18.82
CA PRO A 88 -27.95 30.96 -17.56
C PRO A 88 -28.08 32.48 -17.64
N ARG A 89 -28.81 33.08 -16.69
CA ARG A 89 -28.88 34.54 -16.55
C ARG A 89 -27.47 35.13 -16.40
N GLY A 90 -27.13 36.12 -17.23
CA GLY A 90 -25.79 36.71 -17.32
C GLY A 90 -24.80 35.93 -18.21
N GLY A 91 -25.25 34.86 -18.87
CA GLY A 91 -24.45 34.14 -19.85
C GLY A 91 -23.41 33.19 -19.25
N MET A 92 -22.65 32.59 -20.17
CA MET A 92 -21.45 31.79 -19.91
C MET A 92 -20.22 32.64 -20.24
N ASN A 93 -19.13 32.44 -19.50
CA ASN A 93 -17.87 33.13 -19.72
C ASN A 93 -17.18 32.59 -20.98
N LYS A 94 -16.78 31.31 -20.95
CA LYS A 94 -16.12 30.61 -22.06
C LYS A 94 -16.48 29.13 -21.98
N LYS A 95 -17.33 28.68 -22.91
CA LYS A 95 -17.90 27.32 -22.89
C LYS A 95 -16.87 26.22 -23.10
N THR A 96 -15.82 26.51 -23.88
CA THR A 96 -14.85 25.53 -24.35
C THR A 96 -13.66 25.35 -23.40
N THR A 97 -13.38 26.33 -22.54
CA THR A 97 -12.24 26.28 -21.62
C THR A 97 -12.63 25.65 -20.29
N HIS A 98 -11.67 25.02 -19.61
CA HIS A 98 -11.91 24.36 -18.34
C HIS A 98 -12.16 25.39 -17.23
N PHE A 99 -12.94 25.01 -16.21
CA PHE A 99 -13.32 25.88 -15.10
C PHE A 99 -12.10 26.45 -14.34
N VAL A 100 -11.06 25.63 -14.17
CA VAL A 100 -9.79 26.04 -13.52
C VAL A 100 -9.07 27.15 -14.30
N GLU A 101 -9.29 27.24 -15.61
CA GLU A 101 -8.71 28.26 -16.50
C GLU A 101 -9.63 29.49 -16.65
N GLY A 102 -10.70 29.58 -15.84
CA GLY A 102 -11.70 30.65 -15.93
C GLY A 102 -12.81 30.41 -16.97
N GLY A 103 -12.94 29.18 -17.49
CA GLY A 103 -14.03 28.77 -18.35
C GLY A 103 -15.25 28.19 -17.62
N ASP A 104 -16.11 27.49 -18.38
CA ASP A 104 -17.32 26.84 -17.87
C ASP A 104 -17.31 25.31 -18.03
N ALA A 105 -16.33 24.72 -18.73
CA ALA A 105 -16.29 23.26 -18.88
C ALA A 105 -15.70 22.57 -17.64
N GLY A 106 -16.16 21.35 -17.33
CA GLY A 106 -15.55 20.50 -16.31
C GLY A 106 -16.15 20.60 -14.90
N ASN A 107 -15.50 19.94 -13.95
CA ASN A 107 -15.96 19.87 -12.56
C ASN A 107 -15.61 21.17 -11.81
N ARG A 108 -16.62 21.73 -11.14
CA ARG A 108 -16.51 22.94 -10.32
C ARG A 108 -17.09 22.76 -8.91
N GLU A 109 -17.27 21.50 -8.51
CA GLU A 109 -17.76 21.09 -7.19
C GLU A 109 -19.04 21.86 -6.82
N ASP A 110 -19.07 22.52 -5.66
CA ASP A 110 -20.25 23.20 -5.13
C ASP A 110 -20.69 24.42 -5.95
N GLN A 111 -19.80 24.96 -6.80
CA GLN A 111 -20.11 26.14 -7.63
C GLN A 111 -21.07 25.80 -8.77
N ILE A 112 -21.36 24.51 -9.04
CA ILE A 112 -22.39 24.10 -9.99
C ILE A 112 -23.77 24.55 -9.55
N ASN A 113 -24.03 24.56 -8.23
CA ASN A 113 -25.31 24.98 -7.67
C ASN A 113 -25.62 26.44 -7.98
N ARG A 114 -24.59 27.30 -8.02
CA ARG A 114 -24.74 28.70 -8.44
C ARG A 114 -25.10 28.82 -9.91
N LEU A 115 -24.53 27.98 -10.79
CA LEU A 115 -24.90 27.98 -12.21
C LEU A 115 -26.33 27.48 -12.41
N VAL A 116 -26.70 26.36 -11.80
CA VAL A 116 -28.05 25.77 -11.94
C VAL A 116 -29.13 26.74 -11.48
N ARG A 117 -28.92 27.47 -10.38
CA ARG A 117 -29.85 28.54 -9.93
C ARG A 117 -30.03 29.67 -10.93
N ARG A 118 -29.08 29.92 -11.84
CA ARG A 118 -29.21 30.91 -12.92
C ARG A 118 -29.96 30.37 -14.14
N MET A 119 -30.19 29.05 -14.21
CA MET A 119 -30.81 28.34 -15.32
C MET A 119 -32.20 27.77 -14.97
N ASN A 120 -32.65 27.99 -13.73
CA ASN A 120 -34.01 27.69 -13.26
C ASN A 120 -34.94 28.87 -13.52
#